data_AF-A0A9D8QQI0-F1
#
_entry.id   AF-A0A9D8QQI0-F1
#
_cell.length_a   1.000
_cell.length_b   1.000
_cell.length_c   1.000
_cell.angle_alpha   90.00
_cell.angle_beta   90.00
_cell.angle_gamma   90.00
#
_symmetry.space_group_name_H-M   'P 1'
#
loop_
_entity.id
_entity.type
_entity.pdbx_description
1 polymer ?
#
loop_
_entity_poly.entity_id
_entity_poly.type
_entity_poly.pdbx_seq_one_letter_code
_entity_poly.pdbx_strand_id
1 'polypeptide(L)' 'MEYSLPEAILKFRQGIGRLIRTQSDHGIVVVLDNRLLNKFYGNAFLNAVPRCAVEVI' A
#
# COMPACT_ATOMS: atom_id res chain seq x y z
N MET A 1 20.10 -1.02 7.79
CA MET A 1 19.20 -1.59 6.77
C MET A 1 17.98 -2.30 7.37
N GLU A 2 17.98 -2.70 8.66
CA GLU A 2 16.81 -3.35 9.29
C GLU A 2 15.50 -2.54 9.27
N TYR A 3 15.57 -1.21 9.19
CA TYR A 3 14.38 -0.35 9.35
C TYR A 3 13.72 0.12 8.05
N SER A 4 14.35 -0.07 6.89
CA SER A 4 13.86 0.55 5.64
C SER A 4 12.53 -0.05 5.15
N LEU A 5 12.31 -1.35 5.34
CA LEU A 5 11.06 -2.00 4.94
C LEU A 5 9.89 -1.61 5.86
N PRO A 6 9.99 -1.72 7.20
CA PRO A 6 8.94 -1.21 8.09
C PRO A 6 8.61 0.26 7.88
N GLU A 7 9.62 1.11 7.66
CA GLU A 7 9.43 2.54 7.40
C GLU A 7 8.69 2.78 6.07
N ALA A 8 9.05 2.05 5.01
CA ALA A 8 8.37 2.14 3.71
C ALA A 8 6.90 1.69 3.82
N ILE A 9 6.61 0.63 4.57
CA ILE A 9 5.24 0.17 4.83
C ILE A 9 4.44 1.24 5.60
N LEU A 10 5.04 1.86 6.62
CA LEU A 10 4.38 2.92 7.38
C LEU A 10 4.04 4.11 6.48
N LYS A 11 4.99 4.56 5.66
CA LYS A 11 4.77 5.64 4.69
C LYS A 11 3.70 5.28 3.67
N PHE A 12 3.67 4.04 3.19
CA PHE A 12 2.65 3.54 2.26
C PHE A 12 1.24 3.64 2.86
N ARG A 13 1.07 3.16 4.09
CA ARG A 13 -0.21 3.25 4.82
C ARG A 13 -0.65 4.70 5.04
N GLN A 14 0.28 5.59 5.37
CA GLN A 14 0.00 7.02 5.50
C GLN A 14 -0.43 7.66 4.18
N GLY A 15 0.15 7.22 3.05
CA GLY A 15 -0.27 7.63 1.71
C GLY A 15 -1.72 7.27 1.42
N ILE A 16 -2.15 6.05 1.76
CA ILE A 16 -3.54 5.61 1.58
C ILE A 16 -4.51 6.37 2.49
N GLY A 17 -4.08 6.73 3.71
CA GLY A 17 -4.86 7.61 4.59
C GLY A 17 -5.11 9.01 4.02
N ARG A 18 -4.45 9.39 2.90
CA ARG A 18 -4.81 10.61 2.16
C ARG A 18 -6.09 10.44 1.36
N LEU A 19 -6.42 9.22 0.95
CA LEU A 19 -7.63 8.88 0.21
C LEU A 19 -8.82 8.61 1.14
N ILE A 20 -8.64 7.74 2.14
CA ILE A 20 -9.73 7.33 3.05
C ILE A 20 -9.62 8.08 4.38
N ARG A 21 -10.40 9.16 4.54
CA ARG A 21 -10.51 9.94 5.79
C ARG A 21 -11.86 9.78 6.49
N THR A 22 -12.91 9.50 5.72
CA THR A 22 -14.27 9.25 6.20
C THR A 22 -14.79 7.92 5.67
N GLN A 23 -15.91 7.43 6.22
CA GLN A 23 -16.51 6.16 5.80
C GLN A 23 -17.10 6.20 4.38
N SER A 24 -17.40 7.40 3.87
CA SER A 24 -17.97 7.62 2.53
C SER A 24 -16.93 7.93 1.46
N ASP A 25 -15.64 7.98 1.82
CA ASP A 25 -14.60 8.29 0.85
C ASP A 25 -14.34 7.09 -0.07
N HIS A 26 -14.26 7.37 -1.37
CA HIS A 26 -13.97 6.37 -2.40
C HIS A 26 -12.94 6.93 -3.39
N GLY A 27 -12.13 6.05 -3.96
CA GLY A 27 -11.22 6.37 -5.05
C GLY A 27 -10.20 5.27 -5.29
N ILE A 28 -9.16 5.59 -6.05
CA ILE A 28 -8.18 4.63 -6.54
C ILE A 28 -6.79 5.05 -6.08
N VAL A 29 -5.99 4.08 -5.62
CA VAL A 29 -4.56 4.26 -5.36
C VAL A 29 -3.80 3.52 -6.44
N VAL A 30 -2.95 4.23 -7.18
CA VAL A 30 -2.11 3.65 -8.23
C VAL A 30 -0.68 3.54 -7.70
N VAL A 31 -0.12 2.33 -7.74
CA VAL A 31 1.26 2.08 -7.30
C VAL A 31 2.12 1.74 -8.51
N LEU A 32 3.05 2.64 -8.83
CA LEU A 32 3.95 2.50 -10.00
C LEU A 32 5.27 1.82 -9.62
N ASP A 33 5.20 0.76 -8.82
CA ASP A 33 6.37 0.07 -8.30
C ASP A 33 6.20 -1.45 -8.38
N ASN A 34 6.89 -2.06 -9.34
CA ASN A 34 6.81 -3.50 -9.60
C ASN A 34 7.33 -4.37 -8.44
N ARG A 35 8.03 -3.78 -7.45
CA ARG A 35 8.55 -4.50 -6.29
C ARG A 35 7.44 -5.02 -5.39
N LEU A 36 6.26 -4.40 -5.41
CA LEU A 36 5.09 -4.90 -4.69
C LEU A 36 4.64 -6.28 -5.18
N LEU A 37 4.89 -6.61 -6.45
CA LEU A 37 4.51 -7.88 -7.06
C LEU A 37 5.66 -8.90 -7.05
N ASN A 38 6.88 -8.43 -7.34
CA ASN A 38 8.00 -9.32 -7.65
C ASN A 38 8.91 -9.65 -6.44
N LYS A 39 8.81 -8.91 -5.35
CA LYS A 39 9.66 -9.12 -4.17
C LYS A 39 8.89 -9.83 -3.07
N PHE A 40 9.58 -10.68 -2.32
CA PHE A 40 9.00 -11.46 -1.21
C PHE A 40 8.29 -10.57 -0.17
N TYR A 41 8.78 -9.35 0.04
CA TYR A 41 8.21 -8.39 0.98
C TYR A 41 7.03 -7.59 0.42
N GLY A 42 6.71 -7.70 -0.89
CA GLY A 42 5.62 -6.96 -1.51
C GLY A 42 4.26 -7.26 -0.86
N ASN A 43 4.05 -8.51 -0.45
CA ASN A 43 2.85 -8.92 0.30
C ASN A 43 2.70 -8.17 1.63
N ALA A 44 3.79 -7.72 2.26
CA ALA A 44 3.70 -6.94 3.50
C ALA A 44 3.06 -5.57 3.27
N PHE A 45 3.21 -4.98 2.07
CA PHE A 45 2.53 -3.73 1.70
C PHE A 45 1.03 -3.95 1.50
N LEU A 46 0.64 -5.01 0.78
CA LEU A 46 -0.77 -5.33 0.53
C LEU A 46 -1.52 -5.70 1.81
N ASN A 47 -0.84 -6.35 2.76
CA ASN A 47 -1.42 -6.68 4.07
C ASN A 47 -1.48 -5.48 5.04
N ALA A 48 -0.76 -4.39 4.76
CA ALA A 48 -0.72 -3.21 5.63
C ALA A 48 -1.93 -2.28 5.45
N VAL A 49 -2.83 -2.61 4.51
CA VAL A 49 -3.91 -1.73 4.05
C VAL A 49 -5.25 -2.47 4.14
N PRO A 50 -6.39 -1.75 4.23
CA PRO A 50 -7.70 -2.39 4.23
C PRO A 50 -7.88 -3.27 2.98
N ARG A 51 -8.57 -4.40 3.12
CA ARG A 51 -8.88 -5.26 1.97
C ARG A 51 -9.67 -4.47 0.94
N CYS A 52 -9.14 -4.40 -0.27
CA CYS A 52 -9.76 -3.75 -1.42
C CYS A 52 -9.54 -4.60 -2.68
N ALA A 53 -10.24 -4.28 -3.76
CA ALA A 53 -9.95 -4.86 -5.06
C ALA A 53 -8.56 -4.42 -5.53
N VAL A 54 -7.76 -5.36 -6.02
CA VAL A 54 -6.43 -5.11 -6.57
C VAL A 54 -6.45 -5.53 -8.03
N GLU A 55 -6.10 -4.61 -8.91
CA GLU A 55 -5.95 -4.85 -10.33
C GLU A 55 -4.48 -4.66 -10.71
N VAL A 56 -3.93 -5.62 -11.45
CA VAL A 56 -2.57 -5.55 -12.00
C VAL A 56 -2.70 -5.34 -13.50
N ILE A 57 -2.23 -4.18 -13.96
CA ILE A 57 -2.21 -3.76 -15.37
C ILE A 57 -0.86 -4.12 -15.98
#